data_AF-M0HLC2-F1
#
_entry.id   AF-M0HLC2-F1
#
_cell.length_a   1.000
_cell.length_b   1.000
_cell.length_c   1.000
_cell.angle_alpha   90.00
_cell.angle_beta   90.00
_cell.angle_gamma   90.00
#
_symmetry.space_group_name_H-M   'P 1'
#
loop_
_entity.id
_entity.type
_entity.pdbx_description
1 polymer ?
#
loop_
_entity_poly.entity_id
_entity_poly.type
_entity_poly.pdbx_seq_one_letter_code
_entity_poly.pdbx_strand_id
1 'polypeptide(L)'
;MGLVAFAGVGTASSTAKSQFDDEDGNGIPDEGEVVTGAYKSVLAYEGEYGSGAYPQEDWYWDLGDGRVSGTVDSIDELDQDRLTVCEYKVQYRGTYANDPFLDTGWVRNQINCRGYDDNGNYNYNIVHETDPRYTGDRPPAFGGDWEYQTYVVSGVGNQVTRPTSPPGQ
;
A
#
# COMPACT_ATOMS: atom_id res chain seq x y z
N MET A 1 -22.22 -7.56 -34.92
CA MET A 1 -21.61 -6.22 -34.84
C MET A 1 -21.90 -5.69 -33.45
N GLY A 2 -20.85 -5.34 -32.71
CA GLY A 2 -20.93 -4.81 -31.34
C GLY A 2 -19.53 -4.76 -30.77
N LEU A 3 -18.71 -3.85 -31.30
CA LEU A 3 -17.34 -3.60 -30.86
C LEU A 3 -17.41 -2.94 -29.47
N VAL A 4 -16.95 -3.62 -28.42
CA VAL A 4 -16.77 -3.01 -27.11
C VAL A 4 -15.42 -2.31 -27.14
N ALA A 5 -15.45 -0.98 -27.17
CA ALA A 5 -14.27 -0.14 -27.06
C ALA A 5 -13.83 -0.09 -25.59
N PHE A 6 -12.66 -0.66 -25.29
CA PHE A 6 -11.96 -0.42 -24.03
C PHE A 6 -11.37 0.98 -24.10
N ALA A 7 -11.99 1.92 -23.38
CA ALA A 7 -11.51 3.28 -23.23
C ALA A 7 -10.79 3.44 -21.88
N GLY A 8 -9.52 3.79 -21.95
CA GLY A 8 -8.85 4.59 -20.92
C GLY A 8 -8.15 3.81 -19.83
N VAL A 9 -6.86 3.54 -20.04
CA VAL A 9 -5.88 3.38 -18.97
C VAL A 9 -5.94 4.65 -18.11
N GLY A 10 -6.34 4.51 -16.86
CA GLY A 10 -6.32 5.59 -15.88
C GLY A 10 -4.89 5.89 -15.45
N THR A 11 -4.14 6.58 -16.30
CA THR A 11 -2.90 7.25 -15.90
C THR A 11 -3.23 8.19 -14.75
N ALA A 12 -2.58 8.01 -13.60
CA ALA A 12 -2.48 9.04 -12.57
C ALA A 12 -1.88 10.29 -13.23
N SER A 13 -2.76 11.20 -13.66
CA SER A 13 -2.38 12.37 -14.44
C SER A 13 -1.74 13.42 -13.54
N SER A 14 -0.46 13.26 -13.26
CA SER A 14 0.43 14.41 -13.08
C SER A 14 0.81 14.88 -14.49
N THR A 15 0.14 15.93 -14.98
CA THR A 15 0.33 16.49 -16.34
C THR A 15 1.60 17.33 -16.44
N ALA A 16 2.70 16.87 -15.88
CA ALA A 16 4.03 17.39 -16.17
C ALA A 16 4.73 16.35 -17.06
N LYS A 17 5.15 16.75 -18.27
CA LYS A 17 6.05 15.90 -19.05
C LYS A 17 7.31 15.71 -18.24
N SER A 18 7.67 14.46 -17.95
CA SER A 18 8.96 14.14 -17.37
C SER A 18 10.09 14.69 -18.24
N GLN A 19 11.16 15.12 -17.61
CA GLN A 19 12.41 15.50 -18.29
C GLN A 19 13.41 14.34 -18.38
N PHE A 20 13.05 13.19 -17.81
CA PHE A 20 13.87 11.99 -17.74
C PHE A 20 13.48 11.01 -18.85
N ASP A 21 14.40 10.12 -19.19
CA ASP A 21 14.23 9.17 -20.30
C ASP A 21 13.12 8.16 -20.00
N ASP A 22 12.34 7.84 -21.05
CA ASP A 22 11.29 6.81 -21.13
C ASP A 22 11.45 6.16 -22.52
N GLU A 23 12.42 5.25 -22.62
CA GLU A 23 12.87 4.58 -23.83
C GLU A 23 11.80 3.65 -24.40
N ASP A 24 10.98 3.04 -23.55
CA ASP A 24 9.95 2.07 -23.95
C ASP A 24 8.56 2.69 -24.14
N GLY A 25 8.37 3.95 -23.72
CA GLY A 25 7.16 4.74 -23.92
C GLY A 25 5.99 4.29 -23.05
N ASN A 26 6.26 3.64 -21.91
CA ASN A 26 5.23 3.16 -21.00
C ASN A 26 4.69 4.26 -20.06
N GLY A 27 5.29 5.46 -20.09
CA GLY A 27 4.89 6.61 -19.28
C GLY A 27 5.51 6.63 -17.88
N ILE A 28 6.48 5.75 -17.60
CA ILE A 28 7.28 5.68 -16.38
C ILE A 28 8.74 5.99 -16.75
N PRO A 29 9.41 6.89 -16.03
CA PRO A 29 10.82 7.19 -16.29
C PRO A 29 11.72 5.99 -16.02
N ASP A 30 12.64 5.73 -16.95
CA ASP A 30 13.68 4.71 -16.83
C ASP A 30 14.76 5.09 -15.81
N GLU A 31 15.00 6.39 -15.62
CA GLU A 31 16.04 6.84 -14.71
C GLU A 31 15.70 8.14 -13.97
N GLY A 32 16.21 8.23 -12.73
CA GLY A 32 16.49 9.49 -12.04
C GLY A 32 15.30 10.34 -11.60
N GLU A 33 14.08 10.13 -12.13
CA GLU A 33 12.94 10.93 -11.72
C GLU A 33 12.50 10.57 -10.30
N VAL A 34 12.74 11.50 -9.38
CA VAL A 34 12.21 11.41 -8.03
C VAL A 34 10.79 11.94 -8.02
N VAL A 35 9.82 11.04 -7.92
CA VAL A 35 8.41 11.36 -7.75
C VAL A 35 8.09 11.59 -6.27
N THR A 36 7.08 12.41 -6.00
CA THR A 36 6.47 12.53 -4.67
C THR A 36 4.96 12.46 -4.86
N GLY A 37 4.31 11.61 -4.10
CA GLY A 37 2.87 11.42 -4.22
C GLY A 37 2.21 11.08 -2.91
N ALA A 38 0.89 11.13 -2.93
CA ALA A 38 0.05 10.70 -1.83
C ALA A 38 -1.26 10.13 -2.37
N TYR A 39 -1.72 9.04 -1.79
CA TYR A 39 -3.01 8.44 -2.10
C TYR A 39 -3.69 7.94 -0.84
N LYS A 40 -5.00 7.70 -0.94
CA LYS A 40 -5.77 7.05 0.10
C LYS A 40 -6.18 5.69 -0.39
N SER A 41 -6.17 4.71 0.48
CA SER A 41 -6.56 3.34 0.18
C SER A 41 -7.44 2.82 1.31
N VAL A 42 -8.35 1.89 1.02
CA VAL A 42 -9.28 1.34 2.01
C VAL A 42 -9.24 -0.17 1.92
N LEU A 43 -8.82 -0.82 3.01
CA LEU A 43 -8.93 -2.26 3.19
C LEU A 43 -10.13 -2.52 4.09
N ALA A 44 -10.97 -3.46 3.70
CA ALA A 44 -12.08 -3.97 4.49
C ALA A 44 -12.02 -5.49 4.48
N TYR A 45 -12.30 -6.12 5.61
CA TYR A 45 -12.35 -7.56 5.73
C TYR A 45 -13.38 -7.95 6.78
N GLU A 46 -13.93 -9.15 6.66
CA GLU A 46 -14.75 -9.73 7.71
C GLU A 46 -13.90 -10.55 8.69
N GLY A 47 -14.26 -10.56 9.97
CA GLY A 47 -13.68 -11.45 10.98
C GLY A 47 -12.36 -11.02 11.62
N GLU A 48 -11.47 -11.99 11.90
CA GLU A 48 -10.23 -11.76 12.66
C GLU A 48 -8.99 -11.90 11.78
N TYR A 49 -8.31 -10.77 11.55
CA TYR A 49 -7.15 -10.67 10.68
C TYR A 49 -6.01 -11.60 11.11
N GLY A 50 -5.59 -12.50 10.21
CA GLY A 50 -4.42 -13.36 10.44
C GLY A 50 -4.66 -14.58 11.34
N SER A 51 -5.92 -14.90 11.69
CA SER A 51 -6.26 -16.05 12.55
C SER A 51 -5.95 -17.42 11.93
N GLY A 52 -5.68 -17.49 10.62
CA GLY A 52 -5.35 -18.74 9.90
C GLY A 52 -6.45 -19.80 9.93
N ALA A 53 -7.63 -19.47 10.48
CA ALA A 53 -8.76 -20.37 10.61
C ALA A 53 -9.70 -20.16 9.41
N TYR A 54 -9.72 -21.14 8.51
CA TYR A 54 -10.59 -21.19 7.33
C TYR A 54 -12.09 -21.03 7.65
N PRO A 55 -12.91 -20.61 6.65
CA PRO A 55 -12.50 -20.27 5.30
C PRO A 55 -11.97 -18.85 5.22
N GLN A 56 -11.14 -18.60 4.20
CA GLN A 56 -10.58 -17.28 3.88
C GLN A 56 -11.67 -16.23 4.06
N GLU A 57 -11.50 -15.37 5.05
CA GLU A 57 -12.45 -14.32 5.31
C GLU A 57 -12.45 -13.37 4.12
N ASP A 58 -13.66 -13.02 3.67
CA ASP A 58 -13.78 -12.17 2.51
C ASP A 58 -13.17 -10.80 2.77
N TRP A 59 -12.54 -10.24 1.75
CA TRP A 59 -11.90 -8.93 1.86
C TRP A 59 -12.02 -8.14 0.58
N TYR A 60 -12.00 -6.83 0.77
CA TYR A 60 -12.07 -5.81 -0.25
C TYR A 60 -10.95 -4.80 -0.01
N TRP A 61 -10.22 -4.43 -1.06
CA TRP A 61 -9.16 -3.44 -0.98
C TRP A 61 -9.21 -2.49 -2.17
N ASP A 62 -9.63 -1.25 -1.91
CA ASP A 62 -9.44 -0.13 -2.83
C ASP A 62 -7.99 0.37 -2.71
N LEU A 63 -7.21 0.23 -3.78
CA LEU A 63 -5.80 0.63 -3.82
C LEU A 63 -5.61 2.14 -3.96
N GLY A 64 -6.69 2.90 -4.21
CA GLY A 64 -6.65 4.36 -4.27
C GLY A 64 -6.32 4.96 -5.63
N ASP A 65 -6.09 4.10 -6.63
CA ASP A 65 -5.77 4.48 -8.02
C ASP A 65 -6.83 4.00 -9.02
N GLY A 66 -8.02 3.65 -8.52
CA GLY A 66 -9.12 3.11 -9.31
C GLY A 66 -9.07 1.59 -9.51
N ARG A 67 -8.02 0.93 -9.03
CA ARG A 67 -7.97 -0.53 -8.94
C ARG A 67 -8.54 -0.99 -7.60
N VAL A 68 -9.27 -2.10 -7.66
CA VAL A 68 -9.75 -2.84 -6.50
C VAL A 68 -9.14 -4.24 -6.55
N SER A 69 -8.77 -4.76 -5.40
CA SER A 69 -8.33 -6.13 -5.19
C SER A 69 -9.12 -6.73 -4.05
N GLY A 70 -9.40 -8.02 -4.07
CA GLY A 70 -10.24 -8.65 -3.04
C GLY A 70 -10.83 -9.97 -3.48
N THR A 71 -11.55 -10.62 -2.57
CA THR A 71 -12.41 -11.76 -2.88
C THR A 71 -13.84 -11.34 -3.21
N VAL A 72 -14.22 -10.11 -2.83
CA VAL A 72 -15.52 -9.49 -3.11
C VAL A 72 -15.37 -8.19 -3.90
N ASP A 73 -16.42 -7.79 -4.62
CA ASP A 73 -16.40 -6.60 -5.46
C ASP A 73 -16.71 -5.32 -4.68
N SER A 74 -17.26 -5.43 -3.47
CA SER A 74 -17.65 -4.30 -2.65
C SER A 74 -17.63 -4.61 -1.15
N ILE A 75 -17.49 -3.56 -0.33
CA ILE A 75 -17.54 -3.66 1.15
C ILE A 75 -18.91 -4.16 1.63
N ASP A 76 -19.98 -3.89 0.87
CA ASP A 76 -21.36 -4.26 1.23
C ASP A 76 -21.62 -5.78 1.14
N GLU A 77 -20.74 -6.52 0.45
CA GLU A 77 -20.80 -7.99 0.36
C GLU A 77 -20.22 -8.70 1.59
N LEU A 78 -19.44 -7.98 2.41
CA LEU A 78 -18.85 -8.53 3.64
C LEU A 78 -19.89 -8.69 4.74
N ASP A 79 -19.65 -9.62 5.68
CA ASP A 79 -20.43 -9.72 6.91
C ASP A 79 -20.28 -8.44 7.75
N GLN A 80 -21.32 -7.61 7.71
CA GLN A 80 -21.34 -6.29 8.37
C GLN A 80 -21.24 -6.38 9.90
N ASP A 81 -21.65 -7.50 10.51
CA ASP A 81 -21.53 -7.71 11.96
C ASP A 81 -20.10 -8.06 12.38
N ARG A 82 -19.27 -8.49 11.41
CA ARG A 82 -17.87 -8.88 11.60
C ARG A 82 -16.91 -7.98 10.82
N LEU A 83 -17.40 -6.86 10.30
CA LEU A 83 -16.62 -5.99 9.43
C LEU A 83 -15.56 -5.19 10.21
N THR A 84 -14.35 -5.20 9.69
CA THR A 84 -13.31 -4.23 10.02
C THR A 84 -12.88 -3.47 8.78
N VAL A 85 -12.75 -2.14 8.92
CA VAL A 85 -12.33 -1.24 7.86
C VAL A 85 -11.10 -0.45 8.30
N CYS A 86 -10.04 -0.52 7.51
CA CYS A 86 -8.79 0.20 7.68
C CYS A 86 -8.60 1.22 6.56
N GLU A 87 -8.56 2.49 6.92
CA GLU A 87 -8.26 3.60 6.01
C GLU A 87 -6.77 3.93 6.04
N TYR A 88 -6.15 3.88 4.87
CA TYR A 88 -4.74 4.19 4.66
C TYR A 88 -4.61 5.59 4.07
N LYS A 89 -3.69 6.37 4.61
CA LYS A 89 -3.15 7.58 3.99
C LYS A 89 -1.68 7.30 3.70
N VAL A 90 -1.38 7.11 2.43
CA VAL A 90 -0.04 6.78 1.96
C VAL A 90 0.60 8.04 1.41
N GLN A 91 1.84 8.29 1.81
CA GLN A 91 2.72 9.28 1.21
C GLN A 91 3.99 8.60 0.79
N TYR A 92 4.52 8.96 -0.36
CA TYR A 92 5.75 8.35 -0.86
C TYR A 92 6.62 9.37 -1.55
N ARG A 93 7.92 9.05 -1.60
CA ARG A 93 8.89 9.73 -2.43
C ARG A 93 9.95 8.72 -2.86
N GLY A 94 10.27 8.70 -4.14
CA GLY A 94 11.25 7.75 -4.66
C GLY A 94 11.32 7.75 -6.18
N THR A 95 12.01 6.77 -6.73
CA THR A 95 12.12 6.54 -8.17
C THR A 95 11.37 5.27 -8.55
N TYR A 96 10.86 5.23 -9.78
CA TYR A 96 10.23 4.03 -10.34
C TYR A 96 11.22 3.19 -11.15
N ALA A 97 12.24 3.79 -11.78
CA ALA A 97 13.29 3.08 -12.53
C ALA A 97 12.75 2.05 -13.53
N ASN A 98 11.77 2.48 -14.34
CA ASN A 98 11.00 1.63 -15.26
C ASN A 98 10.15 0.51 -14.62
N ASP A 99 9.85 0.60 -13.32
CA ASP A 99 8.97 -0.34 -12.63
C ASP A 99 7.66 0.35 -12.19
N PRO A 100 6.49 -0.32 -12.29
CA PRO A 100 5.22 0.23 -11.77
C PRO A 100 5.18 0.38 -10.24
N PHE A 101 6.16 -0.18 -9.53
CA PHE A 101 6.37 -0.07 -8.10
C PHE A 101 7.59 0.81 -7.80
N LEU A 102 7.61 1.43 -6.62
CA LEU A 102 8.77 2.23 -6.20
C LEU A 102 10.00 1.33 -6.06
N ASP A 103 11.04 1.66 -6.81
CA ASP A 103 12.35 1.01 -6.76
C ASP A 103 13.17 1.53 -5.58
N THR A 104 13.11 2.83 -5.30
CA THR A 104 13.84 3.45 -4.17
C THR A 104 13.00 4.41 -3.34
N GLY A 105 13.55 4.85 -2.20
CA GLY A 105 13.06 5.99 -1.43
C GLY A 105 12.35 5.61 -0.15
N TRP A 106 11.18 6.19 0.11
CA TRP A 106 10.42 5.95 1.33
C TRP A 106 8.91 6.01 1.13
N VAL A 107 8.21 5.28 2.00
CA VAL A 107 6.75 5.23 2.09
C VAL A 107 6.34 5.49 3.54
N ARG A 108 5.34 6.36 3.75
CA ARG A 108 4.69 6.60 5.02
C ARG A 108 3.23 6.21 4.94
N ASN A 109 2.79 5.35 5.85
CA ASN A 109 1.40 4.94 5.98
C ASN A 109 0.86 5.42 7.30
N GLN A 110 -0.22 6.20 7.27
CA GLN A 110 -1.07 6.42 8.43
C GLN A 110 -2.34 5.59 8.23
N ILE A 111 -2.60 4.66 9.14
CA ILE A 111 -3.70 3.70 9.05
C ILE A 111 -4.63 3.92 10.24
N ASN A 112 -5.93 3.98 9.99
CA ASN A 112 -6.96 4.02 11.01
C ASN A 112 -7.93 2.87 10.76
N CYS A 113 -7.95 1.91 11.67
CA CYS A 113 -8.84 0.77 11.62
C CYS A 113 -10.01 0.97 12.59
N ARG A 114 -11.18 0.49 12.18
CA ARG A 114 -12.41 0.49 12.98
C ARG A 114 -13.22 -0.76 12.64
N GLY A 115 -13.75 -1.42 13.66
CA GLY A 115 -14.64 -2.56 13.44
C GLY A 115 -14.50 -3.66 14.48
N TYR A 116 -14.75 -4.88 14.02
CA TYR A 116 -14.95 -6.06 14.82
C TYR A 116 -13.72 -6.45 15.65
N ASP A 117 -12.56 -6.63 15.01
CA ASP A 117 -11.33 -7.10 15.64
C ASP A 117 -10.26 -6.00 15.83
N ASP A 118 -10.34 -4.91 15.06
CA ASP A 118 -9.38 -3.81 15.14
C ASP A 118 -10.04 -2.42 15.21
N ASN A 119 -9.62 -1.63 16.20
CA ASN A 119 -9.99 -0.23 16.39
C ASN A 119 -8.76 0.67 16.57
N GLY A 120 -7.64 0.25 16.01
CA GLY A 120 -6.32 0.81 16.16
C GLY A 120 -6.00 1.99 15.24
N ASN A 121 -4.91 2.66 15.57
CA ASN A 121 -4.27 3.66 14.70
C ASN A 121 -2.80 3.32 14.57
N TYR A 122 -2.31 3.34 13.34
CA TYR A 122 -0.97 2.91 13.01
C TYR A 122 -0.25 3.98 12.19
N ASN A 123 1.04 4.19 12.47
CA ASN A 123 1.90 5.01 11.62
C ASN A 123 3.17 4.23 11.28
N TYR A 124 3.35 3.95 10.00
CA TYR A 124 4.51 3.25 9.45
C TYR A 124 5.35 4.21 8.61
N ASN A 125 6.66 4.11 8.75
CA ASN A 125 7.62 4.68 7.80
C ASN A 125 8.50 3.53 7.33
N ILE A 126 8.51 3.27 6.03
CA ILE A 126 9.27 2.21 5.36
C ILE A 126 10.29 2.89 4.46
N VAL A 127 11.52 2.41 4.45
CA VAL A 127 12.63 3.03 3.71
C VAL A 127 13.41 1.97 2.95
N HIS A 128 13.86 2.31 1.73
CA HIS A 128 14.75 1.50 0.92
C HIS A 128 16.20 1.60 1.40
N GLU A 129 17.07 0.65 1.07
CA GLU A 129 18.50 0.65 1.46
C GLU A 129 19.29 1.89 1.00
N THR A 130 18.82 2.58 -0.03
CA THR A 130 19.42 3.83 -0.52
C THR A 130 19.03 5.05 0.32
N ASP A 131 18.06 4.94 1.23
CA ASP A 131 17.67 6.02 2.13
C ASP A 131 18.63 6.10 3.33
N PRO A 132 19.14 7.29 3.71
CA PRO A 132 20.08 7.44 4.84
C PRO A 132 19.56 6.95 6.20
N ARG A 133 18.26 6.70 6.33
CA ARG A 133 17.64 6.17 7.56
C ARG A 133 17.64 4.64 7.63
N TYR A 134 17.96 3.96 6.52
CA TYR A 134 18.07 2.50 6.48
C TYR A 134 19.23 2.03 7.35
N THR A 135 19.02 0.99 8.15
CA THR A 135 20.06 0.43 9.02
C THR A 135 20.41 -1.02 8.70
N GLY A 136 19.53 -1.77 8.02
CA GLY A 136 19.70 -3.20 7.73
C GLY A 136 19.46 -4.11 8.94
N ASP A 137 19.14 -3.53 10.09
CA ASP A 137 18.92 -4.24 11.36
C ASP A 137 17.42 -4.36 11.70
N ARG A 138 16.55 -3.77 10.86
CA ARG A 138 15.10 -3.71 11.10
C ARG A 138 14.37 -4.78 10.29
N PRO A 139 13.11 -5.10 10.65
CA PRO A 139 12.34 -6.06 9.87
C PRO A 139 12.25 -5.66 8.40
N PRO A 140 12.48 -6.59 7.46
CA PRO A 140 12.38 -6.30 6.04
C PRO A 140 10.93 -6.03 5.65
N ALA A 141 10.76 -5.23 4.61
CA ALA A 141 9.53 -4.96 3.88
C ALA A 141 9.74 -5.30 2.40
N PHE A 142 8.66 -5.53 1.66
CA PHE A 142 8.64 -5.69 0.19
C PHE A 142 9.72 -6.64 -0.40
N GLY A 143 10.13 -7.68 0.32
CA GLY A 143 11.06 -8.68 -0.22
C GLY A 143 12.54 -8.52 0.14
N GLY A 144 12.92 -7.50 0.93
CA GLY A 144 14.24 -7.48 1.59
C GLY A 144 14.99 -6.15 1.54
N ASP A 145 14.89 -5.42 0.42
CA ASP A 145 15.67 -4.19 0.20
C ASP A 145 15.03 -2.95 0.85
N TRP A 146 13.89 -3.16 1.50
CA TRP A 146 13.17 -2.16 2.27
C TRP A 146 13.08 -2.59 3.73
N GLU A 147 13.05 -1.65 4.66
CA GLU A 147 12.85 -1.95 6.09
C GLU A 147 11.82 -1.03 6.75
N TYR A 148 11.17 -1.55 7.80
CA TYR A 148 10.28 -0.75 8.66
C TYR A 148 11.10 0.16 9.59
N GLN A 149 11.13 1.46 9.30
CA GLN A 149 11.91 2.46 10.03
C GLN A 149 11.18 3.00 11.27
N THR A 150 9.89 3.30 11.18
CA THR A 150 9.08 3.70 12.35
C THR A 150 7.80 2.90 12.34
N TYR A 151 7.40 2.45 13.52
CA TYR A 151 6.17 1.72 13.78
C TYR A 151 5.55 2.29 15.05
N VAL A 152 4.36 2.90 14.93
CA VAL A 152 3.61 3.43 16.07
C VAL A 152 2.23 2.81 16.05
N VAL A 153 1.85 2.17 17.14
CA VAL A 153 0.51 1.58 17.33
C VAL A 153 -0.19 2.30 18.48
N SER A 154 -1.48 2.59 18.29
CA SER A 154 -2.36 3.11 19.34
C SER A 154 -2.29 2.24 20.60
N GLY A 155 -2.17 2.86 21.77
CA GLY A 155 -2.11 2.16 23.06
C GLY A 155 -0.76 1.52 23.43
N VAL A 156 0.18 1.39 22.49
CA VAL A 156 1.51 0.78 22.73
C VAL A 156 2.65 1.82 22.71
N GLY A 157 2.40 3.01 22.16
CA GLY A 157 3.39 4.08 22.02
C GLY A 157 4.39 3.80 20.88
N ASN A 158 5.42 4.64 20.72
CA ASN A 158 6.50 4.49 19.74
C ASN A 158 7.35 3.25 20.07
N GLN A 159 6.80 2.05 19.88
CA GLN A 159 7.55 0.81 19.97
C GLN A 159 7.69 0.21 18.59
N VAL A 160 8.93 -0.04 18.18
CA VAL A 160 9.24 -1.04 17.16
C VAL A 160 8.89 -2.39 17.76
N THR A 161 7.61 -2.76 17.71
CA THR A 161 7.21 -4.15 17.93
C THR A 161 7.49 -4.88 16.64
N ARG A 162 8.21 -6.01 16.73
CA ARG A 162 8.42 -6.87 15.57
C ARG A 162 7.03 -7.35 15.13
N PRO A 163 6.62 -7.16 13.86
CA PRO A 163 5.41 -7.79 13.38
C PRO A 163 5.58 -9.31 13.54
N THR A 164 4.65 -9.95 14.23
CA THR A 164 4.59 -11.43 14.30
C THR A 164 4.26 -12.03 12.93
N SER A 165 3.64 -11.24 12.04
CA SER A 165 3.44 -11.54 10.63
C SER A 165 3.39 -10.24 9.80
N PRO A 166 3.97 -10.20 8.59
CA PRO A 166 3.74 -9.11 7.64
C PRO A 166 2.24 -9.04 7.26
N PRO A 167 1.68 -7.85 6.97
CA PRO A 167 0.38 -7.79 6.28
C PRO A 167 0.51 -8.51 4.93
N GLY A 168 -0.20 -9.62 4.75
CA GLY A 168 -0.27 -10.34 3.47
C GLY A 168 0.71 -11.51 3.26
N GLN A 169 1.12 -12.25 4.30
CA GLN A 169 1.68 -13.60 4.15
C GLN A 169 0.96 -14.62 5.03
#